data_AF-A0A7X7VRF0-F1
#
_entry.id   AF-A0A7X7VRF0-F1
#
_cell.length_a   1.000
_cell.length_b   1.000
_cell.length_c   1.000
_cell.angle_alpha   90.00
_cell.angle_beta   90.00
_cell.angle_gamma   90.00
#
_symmetry.space_group_name_H-M   'P 1'
#
loop_
_entity.id
_entity.type
_entity.pdbx_description
1 polymer ?
#
loop_
_entity_poly.entity_id
_entity_poly.type
_entity_poly.pdbx_seq_one_letter_code
_entity_poly.pdbx_strand_id
1 'polypeptide(L)'
;MARLQRTEGFALLELMIAIFAVGVLTAAAAVIPSFEENGYHVFPDQYLRLQTEAMLSSEGRVYEDEFSSDLPPIQFNGNGNVNQARTLTFGSGRKFREIVIELGGGRLVFR
;
A
#
# COMPACT_ATOMS: atom_id res chain seq x y z
N MET A 1 49.48 -45.35 9.50
CA MET A 1 49.67 -44.75 8.15
C MET A 1 48.47 -43.86 7.85
N ALA A 2 48.76 -42.62 7.48
CA ALA A 2 47.85 -41.47 7.45
C ALA A 2 46.67 -41.64 6.47
N ARG A 3 45.45 -41.43 6.96
CA ARG A 3 44.26 -41.38 6.10
C ARG A 3 43.27 -40.25 6.46
N LEU A 4 43.75 -39.20 7.12
CA LEU A 4 42.91 -38.07 7.58
C LEU A 4 43.33 -36.69 7.07
N GLN A 5 44.31 -36.56 6.18
CA GLN A 5 44.87 -35.24 5.82
C GLN A 5 44.37 -34.62 4.50
N ARG A 6 43.32 -35.16 3.85
CA ARG A 6 42.94 -34.70 2.49
C ARG A 6 41.74 -33.75 2.40
N THR A 7 41.13 -33.37 3.53
CA THR A 7 39.91 -32.54 3.54
C THR A 7 40.05 -31.20 4.25
N GLU A 8 41.10 -30.98 5.06
CA GLU A 8 41.26 -29.75 5.86
C GLU A 8 41.49 -28.48 5.01
N GLY A 9 42.14 -28.60 3.85
CA GLY A 9 42.41 -27.47 2.95
C GLY A 9 41.22 -27.03 2.09
N PHE A 10 40.18 -27.87 1.97
CA PHE A 10 39.01 -27.59 1.15
C PHE A 10 37.80 -27.09 1.96
N ALA A 11 37.85 -27.19 3.29
CA ALA A 11 36.77 -26.72 4.15
C ALA A 11 36.45 -25.23 3.95
N LEU A 12 37.47 -24.41 3.72
CA LEU A 12 37.28 -22.99 3.41
C LEU A 12 36.57 -22.80 2.06
N LEU A 13 36.97 -23.57 1.04
CA LEU A 13 36.38 -23.50 -0.30
C LEU A 13 34.92 -23.98 -0.30
N GLU A 14 34.63 -25.07 0.41
CA GLU A 14 33.27 -25.58 0.61
C GLU A 14 32.38 -24.57 1.35
N LEU A 15 32.92 -23.91 2.38
CA LEU A 15 32.22 -22.84 3.09
C LEU A 15 31.92 -21.66 2.15
N MET A 16 32.88 -21.25 1.33
CA MET A 16 32.68 -20.17 0.35
C MET A 16 31.61 -20.53 -0.68
N ILE A 17 31.61 -21.77 -1.18
CA ILE A 17 30.60 -22.26 -2.12
C ILE A 17 29.22 -22.29 -1.45
N ALA A 18 29.13 -22.74 -0.20
CA ALA A 18 27.88 -22.75 0.55
C ALA A 18 27.33 -21.34 0.78
N ILE A 19 28.18 -20.38 1.18
CA ILE A 19 27.78 -18.98 1.37
C ILE A 19 27.31 -18.38 0.03
N PHE A 20 28.04 -18.65 -1.06
CA PHE A 20 27.66 -18.18 -2.39
C PHE A 20 26.31 -18.75 -2.83
N ALA A 21 26.09 -20.06 -2.65
CA ALA A 21 24.82 -20.71 -2.96
C ALA A 21 23.66 -20.12 -2.14
N VAL A 22 23.86 -19.89 -0.84
CA VAL A 22 22.86 -19.25 0.03
C VAL A 22 22.60 -17.82 -0.42
N GLY A 23 23.62 -17.06 -0.80
CA GLY A 23 23.49 -15.68 -1.31
C GLY A 23 22.72 -15.60 -2.63
N VAL A 24 22.95 -16.54 -3.54
CA VAL A 24 22.18 -16.65 -4.79
C VAL A 24 20.73 -17.04 -4.50
N LEU A 25 20.50 -17.98 -3.59
CA LEU A 25 19.16 -18.41 -3.20
C LEU A 25 18.39 -17.28 -2.49
N THR A 26 19.03 -16.49 -1.62
CA THR A 26 18.37 -15.34 -0.99
C THR A 26 18.09 -14.23 -1.99
N ALA A 27 18.99 -13.96 -2.94
CA ALA A 27 18.74 -13.00 -4.02
C ALA A 27 17.62 -13.45 -4.97
N ALA A 28 17.55 -14.74 -5.30
CA ALA A 28 16.50 -15.30 -6.14
C ALA A 28 15.15 -15.42 -5.41
N ALA A 29 15.18 -15.70 -4.11
CA ALA A 29 13.99 -15.75 -3.25
C ALA A 29 13.52 -14.35 -2.79
N ALA A 30 14.34 -13.32 -2.96
CA ALA A 30 13.94 -11.93 -2.85
C ALA A 30 13.08 -11.55 -4.06
N VAL A 31 11.92 -12.19 -4.17
CA VAL A 31 10.76 -11.59 -4.79
C VAL A 31 10.46 -10.38 -3.92
N ILE A 32 10.95 -9.21 -4.32
CA ILE A 32 10.49 -7.95 -3.76
C ILE A 32 8.99 -7.99 -4.06
N PRO A 33 8.11 -8.18 -3.06
CA PRO A 33 6.71 -8.00 -3.34
C PRO A 33 6.62 -6.55 -3.78
N SER A 34 6.22 -6.34 -5.04
CA SER A 34 5.79 -5.02 -5.47
C SER A 34 4.75 -4.61 -4.45
N PHE A 35 5.11 -3.65 -3.59
CA PHE A 35 4.14 -3.02 -2.71
C PHE A 35 3.16 -2.36 -3.68
N GLU A 36 2.02 -3.00 -3.89
CA GLU A 36 0.89 -2.34 -4.53
C GLU A 36 0.64 -1.08 -3.72
N GLU A 37 0.75 0.03 -4.42
CA GLU A 37 0.68 1.38 -3.88
C GLU A 37 -0.49 1.47 -2.89
N ASN A 38 -0.18 1.80 -1.63
CA ASN A 38 -1.04 1.71 -0.45
C ASN A 38 -2.26 2.66 -0.46
N GLY A 39 -2.72 3.11 -1.62
CA GLY A 39 -3.80 4.08 -1.79
C GLY A 39 -5.07 3.73 -1.02
N TYR A 40 -5.44 2.43 -1.02
CA TYR A 40 -6.60 1.95 -0.26
C TYR A 40 -6.49 2.19 1.26
N HIS A 41 -5.28 2.05 1.82
CA HIS A 41 -5.05 2.20 3.26
C HIS A 41 -4.87 3.65 3.68
N VAL A 42 -4.32 4.50 2.80
CA VAL A 42 -4.07 5.91 3.07
C VAL A 42 -5.31 6.77 2.82
N PHE A 43 -6.18 6.37 1.89
CA PHE A 43 -7.39 7.10 1.53
C PHE A 43 -8.29 7.41 2.74
N PRO A 44 -8.68 6.44 3.60
CA PRO A 44 -9.63 6.70 4.69
C PRO A 44 -9.10 7.75 5.68
N ASP A 45 -7.81 7.71 5.98
CA ASP A 45 -7.19 8.62 6.94
C ASP A 45 -7.18 10.05 6.43
N GLN A 46 -6.78 10.26 5.17
CA GLN A 46 -6.76 11.59 4.55
C GLN A 46 -8.17 12.14 4.35
N TYR A 47 -9.12 11.29 3.96
CA TYR A 47 -10.53 11.63 3.81
C TYR A 47 -11.11 12.14 5.13
N LEU A 48 -10.97 11.36 6.21
CA LEU A 48 -11.50 11.70 7.54
C LEU A 48 -10.82 12.94 8.13
N ARG A 49 -9.52 13.11 7.88
CA ARG A 49 -8.80 14.32 8.30
C ARG A 49 -9.40 15.57 7.67
N LEU A 50 -9.56 15.60 6.34
CA LEU A 50 -10.12 16.76 5.63
C LEU A 50 -11.58 17.01 6.00
N GLN A 51 -12.36 15.95 6.21
CA GLN A 51 -13.73 16.07 6.70
C GLN A 51 -13.76 16.76 8.08
N THR A 52 -12.90 16.33 9.00
CA THR A 52 -12.80 16.91 10.34
C THR A 52 -12.30 18.35 10.29
N GLU A 53 -11.30 18.65 9.44
CA GLU A 53 -10.82 20.00 9.23
C GLU A 53 -11.91 20.93 8.71
N ALA A 54 -12.75 20.46 7.77
CA ALA A 54 -13.90 21.22 7.27
C ALA A 54 -14.90 21.55 8.39
N MET A 55 -15.16 20.60 9.28
CA MET A 55 -16.02 20.80 10.46
C MET A 55 -15.41 21.78 11.46
N LEU A 56 -14.10 21.68 11.72
CA LEU A 56 -13.40 22.54 12.66
C LEU A 56 -13.32 23.99 12.19
N SER A 57 -13.04 24.21 10.90
CA SER A 57 -12.96 25.56 10.34
C SER A 57 -14.32 26.11 9.88
N SER A 58 -15.37 25.28 9.84
CA SER A 58 -16.67 25.62 9.22
C SER A 58 -16.55 26.10 7.77
N GLU A 59 -15.49 25.68 7.09
CA GLU A 59 -15.18 26.05 5.70
C GLU A 59 -15.14 24.81 4.81
N GLY A 60 -15.41 24.99 3.53
CA GLY A 60 -15.36 23.89 2.58
C GLY A 60 -13.94 23.35 2.39
N ARG A 61 -13.78 22.03 2.30
CA ARG A 61 -12.52 21.36 1.97
C ARG A 61 -12.69 20.48 0.76
N VAL A 62 -11.62 20.34 -0.01
CA VAL A 62 -11.61 19.54 -1.23
C VAL A 62 -10.60 18.42 -1.04
N TYR A 63 -11.05 17.18 -1.25
CA TYR A 63 -10.18 16.03 -1.41
C TYR A 63 -9.98 15.80 -2.91
N GLU A 64 -8.75 16.01 -3.36
CA GLU A 64 -8.32 15.65 -4.71
C GLU A 64 -8.02 14.15 -4.72
N ASP A 65 -8.76 13.41 -5.54
CA ASP A 65 -8.56 11.98 -5.69
C ASP A 65 -7.38 11.73 -6.64
N GLU A 66 -6.25 11.34 -6.09
CA GLU A 66 -5.03 11.01 -6.85
C GLU A 66 -5.22 9.75 -7.72
N PHE A 67 -6.26 8.94 -7.46
CA PHE A 67 -6.48 7.65 -8.13
C PHE A 67 -7.46 7.71 -9.31
N SER A 68 -8.25 8.79 -9.42
CA SER A 68 -9.26 8.91 -10.47
C SER A 68 -9.31 10.33 -11.02
N SER A 69 -8.48 10.56 -12.03
CA SER A 69 -8.38 11.84 -12.76
C SER A 69 -9.64 12.22 -13.53
N ASP A 70 -10.53 11.26 -13.79
CA ASP A 70 -11.72 11.45 -14.62
C ASP A 70 -12.96 11.92 -13.83
N LEU A 71 -12.91 11.86 -12.49
CA LEU A 71 -14.04 12.18 -11.63
C LEU A 71 -13.81 13.50 -10.87
N PRO A 72 -14.86 14.32 -10.70
CA PRO A 72 -14.74 15.60 -9.98
C PRO A 72 -14.29 15.37 -8.53
N PRO A 73 -13.48 16.27 -7.95
CA PRO A 73 -12.95 16.08 -6.60
C PRO A 73 -14.07 16.06 -5.56
N ILE A 74 -13.82 15.38 -4.44
CA ILE A 74 -14.80 15.24 -3.37
C ILE A 74 -14.80 16.54 -2.54
N GLN A 75 -15.97 17.16 -2.38
CA GLN A 75 -16.10 18.44 -1.67
C GLN A 75 -16.89 18.27 -0.38
N PHE A 76 -16.26 18.64 0.74
CA PHE A 76 -16.89 18.77 2.04
C PHE A 76 -17.37 20.21 2.24
N ASN A 77 -18.55 20.38 2.81
CA ASN A 77 -18.98 21.67 3.33
C ASN A 77 -18.48 21.89 4.78
N GLY A 78 -18.76 23.06 5.36
CA GLY A 78 -18.37 23.39 6.75
C GLY A 78 -18.98 22.50 7.84
N ASN A 79 -19.95 21.65 7.49
CA ASN A 79 -20.51 20.64 8.40
C ASN A 79 -19.88 19.25 8.20
N GLY A 80 -18.87 19.13 7.33
CA GLY A 80 -18.25 17.85 6.97
C GLY A 80 -19.09 16.99 6.02
N ASN A 81 -20.18 17.54 5.45
CA ASN A 81 -21.03 16.79 4.55
C ASN A 81 -20.52 16.86 3.12
N VAL A 82 -20.66 15.76 2.38
CA VAL A 82 -20.45 15.67 0.94
C VAL A 82 -21.78 15.81 0.19
N ASN A 83 -21.71 16.51 -0.94
CA ASN A 83 -22.86 16.78 -1.82
C ASN A 83 -23.08 15.71 -2.90
N GLN A 84 -22.22 14.69 -2.97
CA GLN A 84 -22.28 13.63 -3.97
C GLN A 84 -21.90 12.29 -3.33
N ALA A 85 -22.67 11.24 -3.64
CA ALA A 85 -22.24 9.87 -3.36
C ALA A 85 -21.25 9.42 -4.44
N ARG A 86 -20.26 8.61 -4.06
CA ARG A 86 -19.21 8.15 -4.98
C ARG A 86 -18.68 6.79 -4.59
N THR A 87 -18.37 5.95 -5.57
CA THR A 87 -17.61 4.72 -5.36
C THR A 87 -16.20 4.93 -5.84
N LEU A 88 -15.23 4.62 -4.98
CA LEU A 88 -13.81 4.61 -5.28
C LEU A 88 -13.34 3.17 -5.42
N THR A 89 -12.61 2.89 -6.49
CA THR A 89 -12.07 1.55 -6.77
C THR A 89 -10.56 1.59 -6.64
N PHE A 90 -10.03 0.84 -5.69
CA PHE A 90 -8.59 0.72 -5.42
C PHE A 90 -8.11 -0.66 -5.87
N GLY A 91 -7.14 -0.72 -6.76
CA GLY A 91 -6.59 -2.00 -7.19
C GLY A 91 -5.55 -1.87 -8.29
N SER A 92 -4.65 -2.84 -8.34
CA SER A 92 -3.76 -3.08 -9.47
C SER A 92 -3.95 -4.52 -9.95
N GLY A 93 -4.08 -4.71 -11.27
CA GLY A 93 -4.23 -6.04 -11.86
C GLY A 93 -5.54 -6.77 -11.51
N ARG A 94 -5.46 -7.86 -10.72
CA ARG A 94 -6.57 -8.82 -10.49
C ARG A 94 -7.33 -8.62 -9.18
N LYS A 95 -6.90 -7.70 -8.31
CA LYS A 95 -7.56 -7.41 -7.03
C LYS A 95 -8.07 -5.98 -7.05
N PHE A 96 -9.38 -5.83 -6.89
CA PHE A 96 -10.04 -4.55 -6.73
C PHE A 96 -10.76 -4.54 -5.38
N ARG A 97 -10.67 -3.42 -4.69
CA ARG A 97 -11.45 -3.11 -3.49
C ARG A 97 -12.24 -1.86 -3.73
N GLU A 98 -13.45 -1.81 -3.19
CA GLU A 98 -14.35 -0.68 -3.37
C GLU A 98 -14.61 0.01 -2.04
N ILE A 99 -14.58 1.34 -2.05
CA ILE A 99 -15.04 2.17 -0.95
C ILE A 99 -16.16 3.05 -1.48
N VAL A 100 -17.35 2.91 -0.90
CA VAL A 100 -18.49 3.76 -1.23
C VAL A 100 -18.58 4.90 -0.22
N ILE A 101 -18.67 6.11 -0.72
CA ILE A 101 -18.94 7.34 0.01
C ILE A 101 -20.43 7.66 -0.15
N GLU A 102 -21.15 7.70 0.96
CA GLU A 102 -22.58 8.03 0.96
C GLU A 102 -22.82 9.54 0.91
N LEU A 103 -23.93 9.93 0.26
CA LEU A 103 -24.38 11.31 0.20
C LEU A 103 -24.74 11.86 1.60
N GLY A 104 -24.48 13.15 1.83
CA GLY A 104 -24.76 13.79 3.10
C GLY A 104 -23.57 13.61 4.03
N GLY A 105 -23.67 12.72 5.02
CA GLY A 105 -22.64 12.58 6.05
C GLY A 105 -21.28 12.03 5.58
N GLY A 106 -21.14 11.62 4.32
CA GLY A 106 -19.87 11.14 3.78
C GLY A 106 -19.38 9.83 4.37
N ARG A 107 -20.31 8.98 4.80
CA ARG A 107 -19.97 7.71 5.43
C ARG A 107 -19.22 6.81 4.44
N LEU A 108 -18.08 6.29 4.89
CA LEU A 108 -17.27 5.32 4.15
C LEU A 108 -17.83 3.90 4.39
N VAL A 109 -18.16 3.20 3.32
CA VAL A 109 -18.60 1.80 3.33
C VAL A 109 -17.62 0.97 2.51
N PHE A 110 -16.88 0.09 3.20
CA PHE A 110 -15.91 -0.81 2.58
C PHE A 110 -16.60 -2.07 2.07
N ARG A 111 -16.39 -2.42 0.80
CA ARG A 111 -16.94 -3.62 0.15
C ARG A 111 -15.83 -4.57 -0.32
#